data_AF-A0A7S0N7W9-F1
#
_entry.id   AF-A0A7S0N7W9-F1
#
_cell.length_a   1.000
_cell.length_b   1.000
_cell.length_c   1.000
_cell.angle_alpha   90.00
_cell.angle_beta   90.00
_cell.angle_gamma   90.00
#
_symmetry.space_group_name_H-M   'P 1'
#
loop_
_entity.id
_entity.type
_entity.pdbx_description
1 polymer ?
#
loop_
_entity_poly.entity_id
_entity_poly.type
_entity_poly.pdbx_seq_one_letter_code
_entity_poly.pdbx_strand_id
1 'polypeptide(L)'
;GSYHLACKKYTQAGDKDKAMKALLKSGDTEKIIFFAGVSRQREIYIMAANYLQTLDWHNDAEVMKSIIQFYTKARATDSLASFYEACAQIEIDEYRDYEKALGALREALKYMMKARGPDKEDRVHSLNGRINLCERFVQARKLIKTDPEEMVKICSGLLEYSPADAAEVDSAIRVGDVFALLIEYHQTQQQYDQAYKLIEKMNARKIILSPYLDQEMLNTIYRAVGKPIVNERMQMDDEDGIDEEIDEPVDD
;
A
#
# COMPACT_ATOMS: atom_id res chain seq x y z
N GLY A 1 24.72 12.45 -24.20
CA GLY A 1 25.46 12.42 -25.48
C GLY A 1 25.68 11.01 -26.03
N SER A 2 26.51 10.20 -25.37
CA SER A 2 26.95 8.88 -25.87
C SER A 2 25.81 7.86 -26.10
N TYR A 3 24.84 7.79 -25.18
CA TYR A 3 23.74 6.83 -25.25
C TYR A 3 22.75 7.06 -26.40
N HIS A 4 22.43 8.32 -26.73
CA HIS A 4 21.56 8.60 -27.89
C HIS A 4 22.23 8.25 -29.20
N LEU A 5 23.55 8.49 -29.32
CA LEU A 5 24.31 8.07 -30.49
C LEU A 5 24.35 6.55 -30.62
N ALA A 6 24.55 5.84 -29.50
CA ALA A 6 24.49 4.39 -29.45
C ALA A 6 23.10 3.86 -29.88
N CYS A 7 22.02 4.42 -29.34
CA CYS A 7 20.66 4.10 -29.76
C CYS A 7 20.47 4.29 -31.28
N LYS A 8 20.89 5.43 -31.84
CA LYS A 8 20.78 5.69 -33.28
C LYS A 8 21.53 4.63 -34.11
N LYS A 9 22.77 4.29 -33.72
CA LYS A 9 23.58 3.27 -34.41
C LYS A 9 22.93 1.88 -34.32
N TYR A 10 22.44 1.49 -33.15
CA TYR A 10 21.76 0.20 -32.97
C TYR A 10 20.46 0.11 -33.78
N THR A 11 19.65 1.18 -33.79
CA THR A 11 18.43 1.26 -34.61
C THR A 11 18.75 1.17 -36.11
N GLN A 12 19.81 1.83 -36.59
CA GLN A 12 20.27 1.72 -37.98
C GLN A 12 20.75 0.31 -38.34
N ALA A 13 21.35 -0.40 -37.38
CA ALA A 13 21.74 -1.80 -37.53
C ALA A 13 20.57 -2.79 -37.37
N GLY A 14 19.35 -2.32 -37.11
CA GLY A 14 18.17 -3.15 -36.86
C GLY A 14 18.11 -3.79 -35.47
N ASP A 15 19.09 -3.54 -34.60
CA ASP A 15 19.19 -4.10 -33.25
C ASP A 15 18.40 -3.25 -32.25
N LYS A 16 17.08 -3.40 -32.27
CA LYS A 16 16.18 -2.58 -31.45
C LYS A 16 16.30 -2.86 -29.94
N ASP A 17 16.73 -4.05 -29.54
CA ASP A 17 16.92 -4.39 -28.13
C ASP A 17 18.12 -3.63 -27.52
N LYS A 18 19.26 -3.60 -28.22
CA LYS A 18 20.40 -2.80 -27.77
C LYS A 18 20.10 -1.29 -27.86
N ALA A 19 19.33 -0.87 -28.86
CA ALA A 19 18.87 0.51 -28.96
C ALA A 19 18.03 0.91 -27.73
N MET A 20 17.07 0.07 -27.35
CA MET A 20 16.23 0.30 -26.18
C MET A 20 17.07 0.34 -24.90
N LYS A 21 17.96 -0.63 -24.69
CA LYS A 21 18.86 -0.64 -23.52
C LYS A 21 19.73 0.61 -23.42
N ALA A 22 20.17 1.16 -24.56
CA ALA A 22 20.90 2.42 -24.58
C ALA A 22 20.01 3.62 -24.19
N LEU A 23 18.75 3.66 -24.65
CA LEU A 23 17.79 4.69 -24.25
C LEU A 23 17.43 4.63 -22.76
N LEU A 24 17.19 3.43 -22.23
CA LEU A 24 16.92 3.26 -20.79
C LEU A 24 18.07 3.83 -19.94
N LYS A 25 19.32 3.60 -20.35
CA LYS A 25 20.51 4.16 -19.69
C LYS A 25 20.64 5.68 -19.83
N SER A 26 20.01 6.30 -20.83
CA SER A 26 20.01 7.76 -20.96
C SER A 26 18.97 8.44 -20.06
N GLY A 27 17.99 7.70 -19.53
CA GLY A 27 16.92 8.24 -18.70
C GLY A 27 15.93 9.17 -19.44
N ASP A 28 15.95 9.15 -20.78
CA ASP A 28 15.16 10.06 -21.61
C ASP A 28 13.76 9.47 -21.83
N THR A 29 12.87 9.74 -20.88
CA THR A 29 11.53 9.14 -20.79
C THR A 29 10.69 9.38 -22.05
N GLU A 30 10.70 10.59 -22.61
CA GLU A 30 9.97 10.90 -23.83
C GLU A 30 10.46 10.05 -25.01
N LYS A 31 11.78 9.94 -25.21
CA LYS A 31 12.34 9.10 -26.28
C LYS A 31 12.10 7.62 -26.05
N ILE A 32 12.10 7.17 -24.79
CA ILE A 32 11.78 5.77 -24.43
C ILE A 32 10.33 5.45 -24.81
N ILE A 33 9.37 6.29 -24.42
CA ILE A 33 7.94 6.13 -24.74
C ILE A 33 7.74 6.17 -26.26
N PHE A 34 8.35 7.14 -26.94
CA PHE A 34 8.27 7.25 -28.40
C PHE A 34 8.85 6.02 -29.11
N PHE A 35 10.06 5.59 -28.71
CA PHE A 35 10.74 4.45 -29.34
C PHE A 35 9.97 3.15 -29.13
N ALA A 36 9.40 2.92 -27.94
CA ALA A 36 8.53 1.79 -27.69
C ALA A 36 7.28 1.82 -28.58
N GLY A 37 6.63 2.99 -28.69
CA GLY A 37 5.46 3.21 -29.53
C GLY A 37 5.69 2.86 -31.00
N VAL A 38 6.83 3.28 -31.57
CA VAL A 38 7.19 3.03 -32.98
C VAL A 38 7.72 1.62 -33.20
N SER A 39 8.45 1.05 -32.24
CA SER A 39 9.14 -0.23 -32.44
C SER A 39 8.20 -1.43 -32.54
N ARG A 40 7.04 -1.38 -31.87
CA ARG A 40 5.98 -2.40 -31.90
C ARG A 40 6.47 -3.83 -31.61
N GLN A 41 7.40 -3.97 -30.67
CA GLN A 41 7.92 -5.26 -30.22
C GLN A 41 7.56 -5.49 -28.76
N ARG A 42 7.14 -6.70 -28.43
CA ARG A 42 6.66 -7.08 -27.08
C ARG A 42 7.72 -6.80 -26.02
N GLU A 43 8.96 -7.17 -26.27
CA GLU A 43 10.08 -7.09 -25.34
C GLU A 43 10.48 -5.63 -25.10
N ILE A 44 10.36 -4.78 -26.12
CA ILE A 44 10.56 -3.33 -26.00
C ILE A 44 9.45 -2.69 -25.17
N TYR A 45 8.20 -3.10 -25.36
CA TYR A 45 7.10 -2.64 -24.52
C TYR A 45 7.32 -3.02 -23.04
N ILE A 46 7.73 -4.26 -22.77
CA ILE A 46 8.03 -4.71 -21.41
C ILE A 46 9.19 -3.90 -20.81
N MET A 47 10.29 -3.74 -21.56
CA MET A 47 11.45 -2.94 -21.13
C MET A 47 11.07 -1.49 -20.82
N ALA A 48 10.24 -0.86 -21.65
CA ALA A 48 9.74 0.49 -21.42
C ALA A 48 8.91 0.58 -20.15
N ALA A 49 7.89 -0.29 -20.03
CA ALA A 49 6.97 -0.28 -18.89
C ALA A 49 7.70 -0.55 -17.57
N ASN A 50 8.63 -1.50 -17.54
CA ASN A 50 9.44 -1.80 -16.36
C ASN A 50 10.28 -0.59 -15.93
N TYR A 51 10.86 0.16 -16.88
CA TYR A 51 11.60 1.39 -16.58
C TYR A 51 10.67 2.48 -16.05
N LEU A 52 9.51 2.68 -16.67
CA LEU A 52 8.55 3.70 -16.24
C LEU A 52 8.04 3.44 -14.81
N GLN A 53 7.95 2.18 -14.37
CA GLN A 53 7.60 1.85 -12.99
C GLN A 53 8.63 2.30 -11.95
N THR A 54 9.88 2.59 -12.35
CA THR A 54 10.89 3.13 -11.43
C THR A 54 10.84 4.65 -11.29
N LEU A 55 9.94 5.31 -12.02
CA LEU A 55 9.72 6.76 -11.95
C LEU A 55 8.58 7.08 -10.97
N ASP A 56 8.35 8.36 -10.73
CA ASP A 56 7.17 8.83 -9.98
C ASP A 56 5.90 8.78 -10.85
N TRP A 57 5.46 7.57 -11.16
CA TRP A 57 4.30 7.33 -12.03
C TRP A 57 2.97 7.64 -11.36
N HIS A 58 2.92 7.74 -10.03
CA HIS A 58 1.68 8.05 -9.32
C HIS A 58 1.26 9.51 -9.54
N ASN A 59 2.24 10.43 -9.48
CA ASN A 59 2.01 11.86 -9.75
C ASN A 59 2.03 12.22 -11.25
N ASP A 60 2.44 11.30 -12.13
CA ASP A 60 2.48 11.50 -13.58
C ASP A 60 1.49 10.56 -14.32
N ALA A 61 0.32 11.11 -14.63
CA ALA A 61 -0.74 10.40 -15.34
C ALA A 61 -0.33 9.94 -16.76
N GLU A 62 0.60 10.62 -17.44
CA GLU A 62 1.07 10.21 -18.76
C GLU A 62 1.99 8.99 -18.68
N VAL A 63 2.87 8.97 -17.68
CA VAL A 63 3.72 7.81 -17.37
C VAL A 63 2.85 6.61 -16.98
N MET A 64 1.90 6.80 -16.07
CA MET A 64 0.95 5.74 -15.67
C MET A 64 0.20 5.15 -16.88
N LYS A 65 -0.35 6.01 -17.73
CA LYS A 65 -1.05 5.59 -18.95
C LYS A 65 -0.13 4.83 -19.90
N SER A 66 1.13 5.25 -20.00
CA SER A 66 2.14 4.59 -20.84
C SER A 66 2.50 3.20 -20.33
N ILE A 67 2.64 3.02 -19.01
CA ILE A 67 2.85 1.70 -18.38
C ILE A 67 1.71 0.74 -18.74
N ILE A 68 0.47 1.14 -18.49
CA ILE A 68 -0.74 0.34 -18.79
C ILE A 68 -0.79 0.02 -20.29
N GLN A 69 -0.55 1.02 -21.15
CA GLN A 69 -0.58 0.84 -22.60
C GLN A 69 0.47 -0.18 -23.06
N PHE A 70 1.70 -0.08 -22.57
CA PHE A 70 2.79 -0.95 -23.00
C PHE A 70 2.61 -2.39 -22.51
N TYR A 71 2.24 -2.63 -21.25
CA TYR A 71 1.93 -3.98 -20.80
C TYR A 71 0.74 -4.58 -21.53
N THR A 72 -0.30 -3.80 -21.80
CA THR A 72 -1.46 -4.24 -22.59
C THR A 72 -1.04 -4.67 -24.01
N LYS A 73 -0.23 -3.84 -24.71
CA LYS A 73 0.28 -4.16 -26.05
C LYS A 73 1.22 -5.36 -26.06
N ALA A 74 1.99 -5.56 -24.99
CA ALA A 74 2.86 -6.71 -24.80
C ALA A 74 2.12 -8.00 -24.42
N ARG A 75 0.82 -7.92 -24.09
CA ARG A 75 0.04 -8.99 -23.46
C ARG A 75 0.71 -9.53 -22.20
N ALA A 76 1.40 -8.66 -21.45
CA ALA A 76 2.07 -9.00 -20.21
C ALA A 76 1.07 -8.88 -19.04
N THR A 77 0.12 -9.82 -18.97
CA THR A 77 -0.98 -9.81 -18.01
C THR A 77 -0.52 -9.87 -16.55
N ASP A 78 0.54 -10.64 -16.27
CA ASP A 78 1.11 -10.74 -14.92
C ASP A 78 1.72 -9.41 -14.45
N SER A 79 2.47 -8.74 -15.32
CA SER A 79 3.06 -7.42 -15.02
C SER A 79 1.97 -6.36 -14.85
N LEU A 80 0.92 -6.41 -15.68
CA LEU A 80 -0.19 -5.46 -15.60
C LEU A 80 -0.99 -5.62 -14.31
N ALA A 81 -1.27 -6.86 -13.91
CA ALA A 81 -1.91 -7.11 -12.63
C ALA A 81 -1.07 -6.63 -11.46
N SER A 82 0.23 -6.94 -11.46
CA SER A 82 1.16 -6.50 -10.41
C SER A 82 1.25 -4.97 -10.34
N PHE A 83 1.16 -4.28 -11.49
CA PHE A 83 1.10 -2.82 -11.51
C PHE A 83 -0.18 -2.29 -10.86
N TYR A 84 -1.34 -2.88 -11.13
CA TYR A 84 -2.59 -2.50 -10.46
C TYR A 84 -2.58 -2.81 -8.96
N GLU A 85 -1.91 -3.88 -8.52
CA GLU A 85 -1.68 -4.15 -7.09
C GLU A 85 -0.83 -3.05 -6.44
N ALA A 86 0.21 -2.58 -7.13
CA ALA A 86 1.02 -1.45 -6.66
C ALA A 86 0.20 -0.15 -6.60
N CYS A 87 -0.67 0.11 -7.58
CA CYS A 87 -1.62 1.23 -7.51
C CYS A 87 -2.52 1.12 -6.28
N ALA A 88 -3.10 -0.06 -6.03
CA ALA A 88 -3.95 -0.26 -4.86
C ALA A 88 -3.20 0.00 -3.54
N GLN A 89 -1.95 -0.46 -3.44
CA GLN A 89 -1.14 -0.29 -2.24
C GLN A 89 -0.87 1.19 -1.94
N ILE A 90 -0.51 2.00 -2.96
CA ILE A 90 -0.29 3.44 -2.77
C ILE A 90 -1.58 4.14 -2.34
N GLU A 91 -2.73 3.82 -2.95
CA GLU A 91 -4.01 4.42 -2.56
C GLU A 91 -4.39 4.09 -1.11
N ILE A 92 -4.00 2.92 -0.58
CA ILE A 92 -4.21 2.53 0.83
C ILE A 92 -3.21 3.27 1.75
N ASP A 93 -1.92 3.19 1.46
CA ASP A 93 -0.86 3.62 2.37
C ASP A 93 -0.71 5.13 2.43
N GLU A 94 -0.76 5.80 1.28
CA GLU A 94 -0.49 7.23 1.17
C GLU A 94 -1.78 8.06 1.21
N TYR A 95 -2.85 7.58 0.58
CA TYR A 95 -4.08 8.36 0.38
C TYR A 95 -5.27 7.91 1.23
N ARG A 96 -5.24 6.70 1.79
CA ARG A 96 -6.37 6.07 2.50
C ARG A 96 -7.68 6.09 1.68
N ASP A 97 -7.53 6.03 0.35
CA ASP A 97 -8.61 6.04 -0.63
C ASP A 97 -8.97 4.59 -1.00
N TYR A 98 -9.67 3.94 -0.08
CA TYR A 98 -10.07 2.54 -0.19
C TYR A 98 -11.02 2.28 -1.38
N GLU A 99 -11.79 3.29 -1.81
CA GLU A 99 -12.62 3.20 -3.01
C GLU A 99 -11.78 3.08 -4.29
N LYS A 100 -10.73 3.90 -4.45
CA LYS A 100 -9.81 3.76 -5.57
C LYS A 100 -8.97 2.49 -5.47
N ALA A 101 -8.49 2.15 -4.27
CA ALA A 101 -7.75 0.92 -4.03
C ALA A 101 -8.57 -0.31 -4.45
N LEU A 102 -9.85 -0.37 -4.07
CA LEU A 102 -10.78 -1.41 -4.51
C LEU A 102 -10.93 -1.46 -6.04
N GLY A 103 -11.03 -0.31 -6.70
CA GLY A 103 -11.05 -0.22 -8.15
C GLY A 103 -9.79 -0.82 -8.80
N ALA A 104 -8.63 -0.49 -8.27
CA ALA A 104 -7.35 -1.02 -8.73
C ALA A 104 -7.21 -2.54 -8.47
N LEU A 105 -7.60 -3.03 -7.29
CA LEU A 105 -7.60 -4.47 -6.97
C LEU A 105 -8.49 -5.27 -7.93
N ARG A 106 -9.66 -4.75 -8.30
CA ARG A 106 -10.56 -5.40 -9.28
C ARG A 106 -9.93 -5.46 -10.69
N GLU A 107 -9.23 -4.41 -11.11
CA GLU A 107 -8.47 -4.45 -12.37
C GLU A 107 -7.30 -5.45 -12.27
N ALA A 108 -6.58 -5.50 -11.14
CA ALA A 108 -5.54 -6.51 -10.91
C ALA A 108 -6.09 -7.94 -11.06
N LEU A 109 -7.22 -8.25 -10.40
CA LEU A 109 -7.88 -9.55 -10.48
C LEU A 109 -8.28 -9.89 -11.92
N LYS A 110 -8.88 -8.94 -12.64
CA LYS A 110 -9.28 -9.10 -14.05
C LYS A 110 -8.11 -9.48 -14.95
N TYR A 111 -6.91 -8.94 -14.72
CA TYR A 111 -5.72 -9.30 -15.47
C TYR A 111 -5.07 -10.60 -14.96
N MET A 112 -5.06 -10.87 -13.65
CA MET A 112 -4.59 -12.14 -13.11
C MET A 112 -5.41 -13.34 -13.59
N MET A 113 -6.73 -13.19 -13.74
CA MET A 113 -7.58 -14.26 -14.31
C MET A 113 -7.17 -14.64 -15.74
N LYS A 114 -6.54 -13.72 -16.50
CA LYS A 114 -6.05 -13.95 -17.86
C LYS A 114 -4.61 -14.46 -17.91
N ALA A 115 -3.87 -14.33 -16.80
CA ALA A 115 -2.52 -14.81 -16.68
C ALA A 115 -2.43 -16.34 -16.79
N ARG A 116 -1.20 -16.81 -17.06
CA ARG A 116 -0.86 -18.23 -17.24
C ARG A 116 0.39 -18.63 -16.44
N GLY A 117 0.52 -18.09 -15.22
CA GLY A 117 1.57 -18.46 -14.26
C GLY A 117 1.17 -19.67 -13.41
N PRO A 118 2.16 -20.42 -12.88
CA PRO A 118 1.90 -21.53 -11.95
C PRO A 118 1.32 -21.07 -10.60
N ASP A 119 1.58 -19.82 -10.22
CA ASP A 119 1.13 -19.13 -9.01
C ASP A 119 -0.23 -18.43 -9.17
N LYS A 120 -0.87 -18.60 -10.34
CA LYS A 120 -2.11 -17.88 -10.68
C LYS A 120 -3.21 -18.11 -9.66
N GLU A 121 -3.46 -19.36 -9.27
CA GLU A 121 -4.58 -19.71 -8.39
C GLU A 121 -4.40 -19.06 -7.02
N ASP A 122 -3.20 -19.14 -6.45
CA ASP A 122 -2.84 -18.52 -5.18
C ASP A 122 -2.99 -16.99 -5.23
N ARG A 123 -2.50 -16.35 -6.30
CA ARG A 123 -2.64 -14.89 -6.48
C ARG A 123 -4.08 -14.46 -6.68
N VAL A 124 -4.88 -15.25 -7.40
CA VAL A 124 -6.32 -14.99 -7.57
C VAL A 124 -7.04 -15.14 -6.23
N HIS A 125 -6.70 -16.15 -5.43
CA HIS A 125 -7.25 -16.33 -4.09
C HIS A 125 -6.93 -15.13 -3.20
N SER A 126 -5.66 -14.73 -3.14
CA SER A 126 -5.22 -13.57 -2.37
C SER A 126 -5.90 -12.26 -2.81
N LEU A 127 -6.02 -12.02 -4.12
CA LEU A 127 -6.72 -10.83 -4.62
C LEU A 127 -8.20 -10.82 -4.24
N ASN A 128 -8.88 -11.97 -4.25
CA ASN A 128 -10.27 -12.04 -3.81
C ASN A 128 -10.41 -11.77 -2.31
N GLY A 129 -9.50 -12.29 -1.48
CA GLY A 129 -9.47 -11.99 -0.05
C GLY A 129 -9.28 -10.48 0.20
N ARG A 130 -8.27 -9.88 -0.43
CA ARG A 130 -8.01 -8.43 -0.35
C ARG A 130 -9.20 -7.59 -0.81
N ILE A 131 -9.84 -7.95 -1.93
CA ILE A 131 -11.05 -7.28 -2.44
C ILE A 131 -12.17 -7.37 -1.41
N ASN A 132 -12.43 -8.54 -0.83
CA ASN A 132 -13.50 -8.72 0.15
C ASN A 132 -13.28 -7.83 1.39
N LEU A 133 -12.07 -7.80 1.92
CA LEU A 133 -11.70 -6.97 3.07
C LEU A 133 -11.87 -5.48 2.78
N CYS A 134 -11.36 -5.03 1.62
CA CYS A 134 -11.47 -3.64 1.19
C CYS A 134 -12.93 -3.25 0.95
N GLU A 135 -13.75 -4.12 0.33
CA GLU A 135 -15.19 -3.90 0.13
C GLU A 135 -15.93 -3.72 1.45
N ARG A 136 -15.68 -4.60 2.42
CA ARG A 136 -16.26 -4.51 3.76
C ARG A 136 -15.89 -3.19 4.43
N PHE A 137 -14.63 -2.77 4.35
CA PHE A 137 -14.21 -1.51 4.96
C PHE A 137 -14.83 -0.28 4.29
N VAL A 138 -14.88 -0.26 2.95
CA VAL A 138 -15.59 0.78 2.19
C VAL A 138 -17.07 0.83 2.56
N GLN A 139 -17.71 -0.33 2.77
CA GLN A 139 -19.09 -0.40 3.23
C GLN A 139 -19.23 0.19 4.64
N ALA A 140 -18.35 -0.17 5.59
CA ALA A 140 -18.37 0.37 6.95
C ALA A 140 -18.28 1.91 6.96
N ARG A 141 -17.39 2.51 6.16
CA ARG A 141 -17.26 3.97 6.03
C ARG A 141 -18.55 4.65 5.56
N LYS A 142 -19.34 4.00 4.70
CA LYS A 142 -20.63 4.53 4.21
C LYS A 142 -21.73 4.47 5.28
N LEU A 143 -21.68 3.48 6.16
CA LEU A 143 -22.72 3.22 7.16
C LEU A 143 -22.62 4.12 8.40
N ILE A 144 -21.50 4.84 8.59
CA ILE A 144 -21.26 5.66 9.80
C ILE A 144 -22.41 6.62 10.16
N LYS A 145 -23.14 7.15 9.17
CA LYS A 145 -24.27 8.08 9.38
C LYS A 145 -25.65 7.41 9.33
N THR A 146 -25.76 6.25 8.69
CA THR A 146 -27.05 5.62 8.38
C THR A 146 -27.36 4.41 9.25
N ASP A 147 -26.33 3.61 9.57
CA ASP A 147 -26.44 2.41 10.40
C ASP A 147 -25.11 2.18 11.16
N PRO A 148 -24.91 2.91 12.27
CA PRO A 148 -23.65 2.81 13.02
C PRO A 148 -23.44 1.46 13.71
N GLU A 149 -24.52 0.74 14.05
CA GLU A 149 -24.43 -0.58 14.68
C GLU A 149 -23.84 -1.60 13.70
N GLU A 150 -24.29 -1.59 12.46
CA GLU A 150 -23.74 -2.46 11.41
C GLU A 150 -22.30 -2.06 11.06
N MET A 151 -21.98 -0.76 11.04
CA MET A 151 -20.59 -0.28 10.90
C MET A 151 -19.68 -0.88 11.98
N VAL A 152 -20.09 -0.82 13.26
CA VAL A 152 -19.31 -1.36 14.38
C VAL A 152 -19.13 -2.88 14.24
N LYS A 153 -20.17 -3.61 13.82
CA LYS A 153 -20.09 -5.05 13.53
C LYS A 153 -19.06 -5.36 12.44
N ILE A 154 -19.13 -4.65 11.32
CA ILE A 154 -18.20 -4.87 10.20
C ILE A 154 -16.77 -4.61 10.67
N CYS A 155 -16.51 -3.47 11.31
CA CYS A 155 -15.19 -3.09 11.81
C CYS A 155 -14.67 -4.07 12.87
N SER A 156 -15.50 -4.49 13.82
CA SER A 156 -15.10 -5.50 14.82
C SER A 156 -14.72 -6.82 14.15
N GLY A 157 -15.53 -7.27 13.18
CA GLY A 157 -15.20 -8.45 12.37
C GLY A 157 -13.96 -8.27 11.48
N LEU A 158 -13.57 -7.04 11.12
CA LEU A 158 -12.31 -6.75 10.44
C LEU A 158 -11.10 -6.80 11.40
N LEU A 159 -11.32 -6.59 12.70
CA LEU A 159 -10.27 -6.62 13.73
C LEU A 159 -10.07 -8.01 14.35
N GLU A 160 -11.03 -8.92 14.20
CA GLU A 160 -11.06 -10.27 14.80
C GLU A 160 -10.30 -11.35 13.99
N TYR A 161 -9.71 -11.00 12.84
CA TYR A 161 -8.99 -11.98 12.02
C TYR A 161 -7.76 -12.60 12.70
N SER A 162 -7.47 -13.85 12.33
CA SER A 162 -6.41 -14.68 12.87
C SER A 162 -5.02 -14.18 12.45
N PRO A 163 -3.96 -14.34 13.29
CA PRO A 163 -2.58 -14.03 12.92
C PRO A 163 -2.08 -14.73 11.65
N ALA A 164 -2.69 -15.86 11.27
CA ALA A 164 -2.38 -16.56 10.02
C ALA A 164 -2.79 -15.76 8.77
N ASP A 165 -3.82 -14.92 8.89
CA ASP A 165 -4.36 -14.07 7.81
C ASP A 165 -3.81 -12.62 7.91
N ALA A 166 -2.99 -12.32 8.92
CA ALA A 166 -2.53 -10.97 9.22
C ALA A 166 -1.77 -10.33 8.04
N ALA A 167 -0.95 -11.10 7.33
CA ALA A 167 -0.24 -10.60 6.15
C ALA A 167 -1.19 -10.24 5.00
N GLU A 168 -2.28 -10.99 4.82
CA GLU A 168 -3.28 -10.70 3.79
C GLU A 168 -4.15 -9.50 4.19
N VAL A 169 -4.52 -9.41 5.47
CA VAL A 169 -5.27 -8.28 6.03
C VAL A 169 -4.45 -6.99 5.96
N ASP A 170 -3.20 -7.00 6.39
CA ASP A 170 -2.31 -5.82 6.35
C ASP A 170 -2.05 -5.37 4.90
N SER A 171 -2.06 -6.29 3.94
CA SER A 171 -1.96 -5.97 2.50
C SER A 171 -3.26 -5.46 1.87
N ALA A 172 -4.40 -5.61 2.56
CA ALA A 172 -5.72 -5.24 2.08
C ALA A 172 -6.23 -3.94 2.70
N ILE A 173 -6.00 -3.78 4.01
CA ILE A 173 -6.45 -2.63 4.80
C ILE A 173 -5.44 -2.29 5.89
N ARG A 174 -5.32 -1.01 6.20
CA ARG A 174 -4.56 -0.60 7.40
C ARG A 174 -5.45 -0.79 8.61
N VAL A 175 -5.08 -1.74 9.47
CA VAL A 175 -5.81 -2.03 10.71
C VAL A 175 -5.98 -0.78 11.58
N GLY A 176 -4.99 0.14 11.56
CA GLY A 176 -5.08 1.43 12.24
C GLY A 176 -6.23 2.32 11.76
N ASP A 177 -6.57 2.29 10.47
CA ASP A 177 -7.71 3.05 9.93
C ASP A 177 -9.05 2.47 10.40
N VAL A 178 -9.13 1.15 10.61
CA VAL A 178 -10.33 0.50 11.19
C VAL A 178 -10.51 0.92 12.64
N PHE A 179 -9.43 0.95 13.42
CA PHE A 179 -9.47 1.47 14.78
C PHE A 179 -9.84 2.95 14.83
N ALA A 180 -9.25 3.78 13.96
CA ALA A 180 -9.56 5.20 13.88
C ALA A 180 -11.05 5.44 13.66
N LEU A 181 -11.65 4.74 12.70
CA LEU A 181 -13.08 4.84 12.41
C LEU A 181 -13.96 4.52 13.63
N LEU A 182 -13.62 3.45 14.37
CA LEU A 182 -14.35 3.06 15.59
C LEU A 182 -14.15 4.07 16.73
N ILE A 183 -12.92 4.56 16.93
CA ILE A 183 -12.58 5.53 17.98
C ILE A 183 -13.29 6.85 17.73
N GLU A 184 -13.25 7.36 16.49
CA GLU A 184 -14.00 8.53 16.05
C GLU A 184 -15.50 8.37 16.33
N TYR A 185 -16.06 7.22 15.96
CA TYR A 185 -17.47 6.94 16.24
C TYR A 185 -17.79 7.01 17.74
N HIS A 186 -17.07 6.28 18.60
CA HIS A 186 -17.34 6.31 20.04
C HIS A 186 -17.07 7.69 20.68
N GLN A 187 -16.11 8.45 20.16
CA GLN A 187 -15.85 9.82 20.59
C GLN A 187 -17.04 10.74 20.26
N THR A 188 -17.63 10.63 19.06
CA THR A 188 -18.85 11.39 18.70
C THR A 188 -20.06 11.02 19.56
N GLN A 189 -20.14 9.78 20.03
CA GLN A 189 -21.19 9.31 20.96
C GLN A 189 -20.89 9.60 22.43
N GLN A 190 -19.78 10.29 22.75
CA GLN A 190 -19.29 10.54 24.12
C GLN A 190 -19.05 9.27 24.94
N GLN A 191 -18.83 8.14 24.27
CA GLN A 191 -18.54 6.84 24.88
C GLN A 191 -17.03 6.68 25.09
N TYR A 192 -16.44 7.57 25.90
CA TYR A 192 -14.98 7.67 26.06
C TYR A 192 -14.33 6.40 26.62
N ASP A 193 -15.02 5.63 27.47
CA ASP A 193 -14.52 4.34 27.95
C ASP A 193 -14.33 3.31 26.83
N GLN A 194 -15.23 3.30 25.84
CA GLN A 194 -15.14 2.38 24.70
C GLN A 194 -14.04 2.83 23.74
N ALA A 195 -13.95 4.13 23.47
CA ALA A 195 -12.87 4.71 22.68
C ALA A 195 -11.49 4.42 23.29
N TYR A 196 -11.34 4.55 24.62
CA TYR A 196 -10.10 4.25 25.31
C TYR A 196 -9.69 2.77 25.22
N LYS A 197 -10.64 1.84 25.38
CA LYS A 197 -10.38 0.39 25.20
C LYS A 197 -9.86 0.06 23.80
N LEU A 198 -10.32 0.78 22.78
CA LEU A 198 -9.81 0.60 21.41
C LEU A 198 -8.39 1.14 21.26
N ILE A 199 -8.07 2.27 21.89
CA ILE A 199 -6.69 2.80 21.95
C ILE A 199 -5.76 1.80 22.65
N GLU A 200 -6.18 1.20 23.77
CA GLU A 200 -5.40 0.16 24.44
C GLU A 200 -5.15 -1.05 23.53
N LYS A 201 -6.15 -1.45 22.72
CA LYS A 201 -5.99 -2.52 21.72
C LYS A 201 -5.00 -2.13 20.60
N MET A 202 -4.99 -0.88 20.16
CA MET A 202 -3.99 -0.38 19.19
C MET A 202 -2.57 -0.47 19.77
N ASN A 203 -2.39 0.00 21.01
CA ASN A 203 -1.11 -0.06 21.71
C ASN A 203 -0.64 -1.51 21.93
N ALA A 204 -1.54 -2.41 22.33
CA ALA A 204 -1.24 -3.83 22.49
C ALA A 204 -0.80 -4.51 21.18
N ARG A 205 -1.28 -4.01 20.03
CA ARG A 205 -0.85 -4.44 18.69
C ARG A 205 0.36 -3.65 18.17
N LYS A 206 0.99 -2.80 18.99
CA LYS A 206 2.12 -1.93 18.63
C LYS A 206 1.83 -1.01 17.44
N ILE A 207 0.57 -0.60 17.27
CA ILE A 207 0.16 0.36 16.24
C ILE A 207 0.44 1.77 16.75
N ILE A 208 1.31 2.51 16.06
CA ILE A 208 1.58 3.93 16.35
C ILE A 208 0.30 4.73 16.13
N LEU A 209 -0.09 5.59 17.10
CA LEU A 209 -1.40 6.26 17.08
C LEU A 209 -1.40 7.52 16.19
N SER A 210 -0.34 8.33 16.21
CA SER A 210 -0.29 9.63 15.52
C SER A 210 -0.64 9.64 14.02
N PRO A 211 -0.35 8.60 13.21
CA PRO A 211 -0.84 8.58 11.83
C PRO A 211 -2.37 8.49 11.75
N TYR A 212 -3.03 7.91 12.74
CA TYR A 212 -4.45 7.53 12.67
C TYR A 212 -5.37 8.43 13.50
N LEU A 213 -4.86 9.00 14.59
CA LEU A 213 -5.65 9.73 15.57
C LEU A 213 -5.08 11.11 15.83
N ASP A 214 -5.96 12.11 15.85
CA ASP A 214 -5.58 13.48 16.19
C ASP A 214 -5.25 13.63 17.69
N GLN A 215 -4.26 14.47 18.00
CA GLN A 215 -3.77 14.64 19.37
C GLN A 215 -4.82 15.29 20.29
N GLU A 216 -5.66 16.19 19.79
CA GLU A 216 -6.74 16.79 20.57
C GLU A 216 -7.82 15.75 20.92
N MET A 217 -8.14 14.87 19.97
CA MET A 217 -9.06 13.76 20.19
C MET A 217 -8.53 12.80 21.27
N LEU A 218 -7.26 12.42 21.17
CA LEU A 218 -6.60 11.60 22.19
C LEU A 218 -6.66 12.26 23.56
N ASN A 219 -6.21 13.52 23.67
CA ASN A 219 -6.22 14.26 24.94
C ASN A 219 -7.62 14.32 25.57
N THR A 220 -8.65 14.50 24.74
CA THR A 220 -10.05 14.52 25.18
C THR A 220 -10.46 13.17 25.77
N ILE A 221 -10.16 12.07 25.09
CA ILE A 221 -10.50 10.72 25.55
C ILE A 221 -9.76 10.40 26.86
N TYR A 222 -8.45 10.62 26.92
CA TYR A 222 -7.63 10.35 28.12
C TYR A 222 -8.11 11.15 29.33
N ARG A 223 -8.41 12.45 29.14
CA ARG A 223 -8.93 13.30 30.20
C ARG A 223 -10.30 12.82 30.70
N ALA A 224 -11.19 12.40 29.80
CA ALA A 224 -12.51 11.92 30.16
C ALA A 224 -12.46 10.63 31.00
N VAL A 225 -11.50 9.73 30.73
CA VAL A 225 -11.31 8.50 31.52
C VAL A 225 -10.37 8.67 32.73
N GLY A 226 -9.90 9.90 33.01
CA GLY A 226 -9.03 10.19 34.16
C GLY A 226 -7.60 9.62 34.04
N LYS A 227 -7.12 9.38 32.81
CA LYS A 227 -5.79 8.83 32.52
C LYS A 227 -4.81 9.97 32.18
N PRO A 228 -3.51 9.79 32.47
CA PRO A 228 -2.49 10.78 32.13
C PRO A 228 -2.41 10.93 30.60
N ILE A 229 -2.29 12.18 30.14
CA ILE A 229 -2.15 12.48 28.72
C ILE A 229 -0.81 11.91 28.22
N VAL A 230 -0.87 11.08 27.18
CA VAL A 230 0.33 10.50 26.57
C VAL A 230 0.88 11.50 25.57
N ASN A 231 2.04 12.10 25.89
CA ASN A 231 2.86 12.79 24.91
C ASN A 231 3.80 11.74 24.28
N GLU A 232 3.54 11.34 23.03
CA GLU A 232 4.34 10.34 22.31
C GLU A 232 5.86 10.67 22.28
N ARG A 233 6.24 11.93 22.48
CA ARG A 233 7.65 12.35 22.57
C ARG A 233 8.42 11.80 23.78
N MET A 234 7.76 11.29 24.81
CA MET A 234 8.44 10.76 26.02
C MET A 234 8.62 9.23 26.01
N GLN A 235 7.96 8.49 25.11
CA GLN A 235 8.04 7.01 25.12
C GLN A 235 9.28 6.42 24.43
N MET A 236 10.10 7.24 23.73
CA MET A 236 11.35 6.77 23.14
C MET A 236 12.55 6.80 24.10
N ASP A 237 12.46 7.52 25.24
CA ASP A 237 13.61 7.70 26.14
C ASP A 237 13.65 6.69 27.31
N ASP A 238 12.59 5.91 27.53
CA ASP A 238 12.47 5.00 28.68
C ASP A 238 12.89 3.54 28.38
N GLU A 239 13.24 3.19 27.14
CA GLU A 239 13.62 1.80 26.77
C GLU A 239 15.15 1.52 26.80
N ASP A 240 16.02 2.53 26.94
CA ASP A 240 17.49 2.37 26.93
C ASP A 240 18.15 2.41 28.34
N GLY A 241 17.38 2.14 29.39
CA GLY A 241 17.86 2.11 30.78
C GLY A 241 18.15 0.71 31.33
N ILE A 242 18.94 -0.11 30.61
CA ILE A 242 19.48 -1.36 31.19
C ILE A 242 20.90 -1.05 31.70
N ASP A 243 21.02 -0.78 33.00
CA ASP A 243 22.29 -0.79 33.72
C ASP A 243 22.88 -2.21 33.67
N GLU A 244 23.94 -2.42 32.90
CA GLU A 244 24.80 -3.59 33.02
C GLU A 244 25.64 -3.45 34.30
N GLU A 245 25.19 -4.06 35.40
CA GLU A 245 26.05 -4.39 36.54
C GLU A 245 27.09 -5.43 36.09
N ILE A 246 28.32 -4.96 35.89
CA ILE A 246 29.49 -5.81 35.65
C ILE A 246 29.95 -6.38 37.00
N ASP A 247 29.68 -7.65 37.23
CA ASP A 247 30.25 -8.42 38.36
C ASP A 247 31.73 -8.74 38.04
N GLU A 248 32.65 -8.15 38.80
CA GLU A 248 34.07 -8.51 38.78
C GLU A 248 34.29 -9.85 39.50
N PRO A 249 35.01 -10.83 38.90
CA PRO A 249 35.40 -12.03 39.63
C PRO A 249 36.58 -11.72 40.57
N VAL A 250 36.40 -12.03 41.85
CA VAL A 250 37.47 -12.08 42.85
C VAL A 250 38.16 -13.44 42.71
N ASP A 251 39.38 -13.45 42.19
CA ASP A 251 40.27 -14.62 42.22
C ASP A 251 41.07 -14.63 43.55
N ASP A 252 40.98 -15.75 44.28
CA ASP A 252 41.91 -16.20 45.34
C ASP A 252 42.98 -17.14 44.73
#